data_AF-A0A7C3FY01-F1
#
_entry.id   AF-A0A7C3FY01-F1
#
_cell.length_a   1.000
_cell.length_b   1.000
_cell.length_c   1.000
_cell.angle_alpha   90.00
_cell.angle_beta   90.00
_cell.angle_gamma   90.00
#
_symmetry.space_group_name_H-M   'P 1'
#
loop_
_entity.id
_entity.type
_entity.pdbx_description
1 polymer ?
#
loop_
_entity_poly.entity_id
_entity_poly.type
_entity_poly.pdbx_seq_one_letter_code
_entity_poly.pdbx_strand_id
1 'polypeptide(L)' 'MWYCGVGTGWWAWLGGIWVVLFWGGLIALIVWGIKRLTESSSSAMVRHSPLDIARERYARGEISREELAQIEKDLTQR' A
#
# COMPACT_ATOMS: atom_id res chain seq x y z
N MET A 1 24.71 -2.84 -43.57
CA MET A 1 25.16 -3.92 -42.67
C MET A 1 25.35 -3.29 -41.31
N TRP A 2 24.48 -3.64 -40.35
CA TRP A 2 24.46 -3.07 -39.01
C TRP A 2 25.63 -3.64 -38.20
N TYR A 3 26.81 -3.08 -38.42
CA TYR A 3 27.95 -3.26 -37.53
C TYR A 3 28.23 -1.90 -36.88
N CYS A 4 27.35 -1.49 -35.98
CA CYS A 4 27.76 -0.53 -34.95
C CYS A 4 28.78 -1.27 -34.11
N GLY A 5 30.02 -0.79 -34.17
CA GLY A 5 31.11 -1.28 -33.35
C GLY A 5 30.67 -1.32 -31.89
N VAL A 6 30.54 -2.54 -31.38
CA VAL A 6 30.57 -2.88 -29.95
C VAL A 6 31.96 -2.57 -29.41
N GLY A 7 32.34 -1.29 -29.47
CA GLY A 7 33.37 -0.75 -28.61
C GLY A 7 32.79 -0.75 -27.20
N THR A 8 33.51 -1.36 -26.25
CA THR A 8 33.32 -1.22 -24.80
C THR A 8 32.38 -2.22 -24.09
N GLY A 9 32.67 -3.51 -24.20
CA GLY A 9 32.03 -4.54 -23.36
C GLY A 9 32.10 -4.29 -21.85
N TRP A 10 33.03 -3.47 -21.33
CA TRP A 10 33.08 -3.13 -19.90
C TRP A 10 32.39 -1.81 -19.54
N TRP A 11 32.54 -0.77 -20.38
CA TRP A 11 31.87 0.52 -20.15
C TRP A 11 30.37 0.46 -20.42
N ALA A 12 29.92 -0.37 -21.36
CA ALA A 12 28.50 -0.63 -21.59
C ALA A 12 27.83 -1.31 -20.38
N TRP A 13 28.55 -2.20 -19.68
CA TRP A 13 28.05 -2.85 -18.47
C TRP A 13 27.97 -1.89 -17.29
N LEU A 14 28.99 -1.05 -17.11
CA LEU A 14 28.97 0.02 -16.12
C LEU A 14 27.81 1.00 -16.38
N GLY A 15 27.61 1.42 -17.63
CA GLY A 15 26.49 2.29 -18.02
C GLY A 15 25.12 1.64 -17.80
N GLY A 16 24.99 0.35 -18.11
CA GLY A 16 23.75 -0.41 -17.87
C GLY A 16 23.41 -0.54 -16.38
N ILE A 17 24.41 -0.81 -15.54
CA ILE A 17 24.24 -0.87 -14.09
C ILE A 17 23.76 0.47 -13.53
N TRP A 18 24.34 1.59 -13.96
CA TRP A 18 23.91 2.92 -13.52
C TRP A 18 22.44 3.20 -13.83
N VAL A 19 21.97 2.81 -15.02
CA VAL A 19 20.55 2.94 -15.39
C VAL A 19 19.66 2.09 -14.49
N VAL A 20 20.03 0.82 -14.28
CA VAL A 20 19.24 -0.08 -13.41
C VAL A 20 19.23 0.40 -11.96
N LEU A 21 20.35 0.91 -11.45
CA LEU A 21 20.42 1.48 -10.11
C LEU A 21 19.57 2.75 -9.99
N PHE A 22 19.57 3.61 -11.01
CA PHE A 22 18.73 4.81 -11.03
C PHE A 22 17.25 4.46 -11.02
N TRP A 23 16.80 3.58 -11.92
CA TRP A 23 15.40 3.14 -11.99
C TRP A 23 14.99 2.31 -10.78
N GLY A 24 15.84 1.39 -10.34
CA GLY A 24 15.62 0.58 -9.14
C GLY A 24 15.53 1.44 -7.90
N GLY A 25 16.40 2.43 -7.76
CA GLY A 25 16.38 3.42 -6.68
C GLY A 25 15.12 4.30 -6.73
N LEU A 26 14.72 4.76 -7.92
CA LEU A 26 13.49 5.55 -8.10
C LEU A 26 12.25 4.75 -7.68
N ILE A 27 12.13 3.49 -8.14
CA ILE A 27 11.03 2.60 -7.76
C ILE A 27 11.07 2.33 -6.24
N ALA A 28 12.26 2.05 -5.69
CA ALA A 28 12.41 1.82 -4.26
C ALA A 28 11.99 3.05 -3.43
N LEU A 29 12.30 4.26 -3.89
CA LEU A 29 11.92 5.51 -3.24
C LEU A 29 10.42 5.75 -3.30
N ILE A 30 9.78 5.46 -4.43
CA ILE A 30 8.31 5.50 -4.56
C ILE A 30 7.66 4.50 -3.62
N VAL A 31 8.11 3.23 -3.64
CA VAL A 31 7.57 2.17 -2.77
C VAL A 31 7.79 2.51 -1.30
N TRP A 32 8.97 3.01 -0.93
CA TRP A 32 9.27 3.43 0.44
C TRP A 32 8.40 4.61 0.88
N GLY A 33 8.20 5.60 0.01
CA GLY A 33 7.30 6.73 0.28
C GLY A 33 5.86 6.28 0.49
N ILE A 34 5.34 5.42 -0.39
CA ILE A 34 4.00 4.84 -0.25
C ILE A 34 3.93 4.00 1.02
N LYS A 35 4.88 3.10 1.31
CA LYS A 35 4.87 2.31 2.55
C LYS A 35 4.88 3.19 3.79
N ARG A 36 5.64 4.29 3.81
CA ARG A 36 5.69 5.19 4.96
C ARG A 36 4.38 5.95 5.17
N LEU A 37 3.75 6.41 4.08
CA LEU A 37 2.43 7.06 4.11
C LEU A 37 1.33 6.05 4.48
N THR A 38 1.42 4.83 3.96
CA THR A 38 0.50 3.74 4.29
C THR A 38 0.74 3.23 5.69
N GLU A 39 1.95 3.24 6.25
CA GLU A 39 2.24 2.84 7.63
C GLU A 39 1.72 3.88 8.64
N SER A 40 1.86 5.19 8.35
CA SER A 40 1.17 6.21 9.15
C SER A 40 -0.35 6.07 9.03
N SER A 41 -0.80 5.67 7.85
CA SER A 41 -2.19 5.28 7.58
C SER A 41 -2.49 3.82 7.93
N SER A 42 -1.59 3.06 8.56
CA SER A 42 -1.82 1.67 9.01
C SER A 42 -2.14 1.64 10.48
N SER A 43 -1.74 2.68 11.22
CA SER A 43 -2.46 3.07 12.43
C SER A 43 -3.86 3.62 12.11
N ALA A 44 -4.08 4.10 10.88
CA ALA A 44 -5.39 4.50 10.35
C ALA A 44 -5.96 3.53 9.29
N MET A 45 -5.38 2.32 9.19
CA MET A 45 -6.01 1.16 8.55
C MET A 45 -6.72 0.44 9.68
N VAL A 46 -7.46 1.22 10.46
CA VAL A 46 -8.92 1.23 10.37
C VAL A 46 -9.31 0.63 9.01
N ARG A 47 -9.23 -0.71 8.94
CA ARG A 47 -10.40 -1.50 8.57
C ARG A 47 -11.57 -0.58 8.85
N HIS A 48 -12.27 -0.09 7.83
CA HIS A 48 -13.68 0.22 8.05
C HIS A 48 -14.25 -1.12 8.49
N SER A 49 -14.08 -1.39 9.78
CA SER A 49 -14.51 -2.59 10.42
C SER A 49 -16.01 -2.52 10.18
N PRO A 50 -16.66 -3.63 9.82
CA PRO A 50 -18.12 -3.63 9.72
C PRO A 50 -18.77 -3.02 10.98
N LEU A 51 -18.03 -3.05 12.11
CA LEU A 51 -18.28 -2.40 13.38
C LEU A 51 -18.27 -0.84 13.35
N ASP A 52 -17.37 -0.18 12.62
CA ASP A 52 -17.36 1.29 12.49
C ASP A 52 -18.52 1.78 11.62
N ILE A 53 -18.87 1.01 10.56
CA ILE A 53 -20.07 1.28 9.75
C ILE A 53 -21.34 1.12 10.60
N ALA A 54 -21.39 0.11 11.48
CA ALA A 54 -22.49 -0.07 12.42
C ALA A 54 -22.57 1.08 13.44
N ARG A 55 -21.45 1.52 14.02
CA ARG A 55 -21.45 2.67 14.95
C ARG A 55 -21.95 3.95 14.31
N GLU A 56 -21.61 4.20 13.05
CA GLU A 56 -22.10 5.37 12.34
C GLU A 56 -23.62 5.34 12.12
N ARG A 57 -24.19 4.17 11.82
CA ARG A 57 -25.66 4.01 11.68
C ARG A 57 -26.39 4.12 13.01
N TYR A 58 -25.79 3.65 14.11
CA TYR A 58 -26.32 3.86 15.47
C TYR A 58 -26.33 5.35 15.84
N ALA A 59 -25.26 6.09 15.52
CA ALA A 59 -25.20 7.54 15.76
C ALA A 59 -26.23 8.32 14.92
N ARG A 60 -26.58 7.80 13.73
CA ARG A 60 -27.69 8.32 12.91
C ARG A 60 -29.07 7.90 13.42
N GLY A 61 -29.15 7.01 14.41
CA GLY A 61 -30.39 6.48 14.96
C GLY A 61 -31.11 5.49 14.04
N GLU A 62 -30.45 4.98 13.01
CA GLU A 62 -31.02 4.03 12.04
C GLU A 62 -31.10 2.59 12.58
N ILE A 63 -30.37 2.29 13.65
CA ILE A 63 -30.32 0.98 14.30
C ILE A 63 -30.31 1.14 15.82
N SER A 64 -30.89 0.18 16.53
CA SER A 64 -30.96 0.21 17.99
C SER A 64 -29.66 -0.30 18.63
N ARG A 65 -29.53 -0.07 19.94
CA ARG A 65 -28.36 -0.52 20.72
C ARG A 65 -28.24 -2.04 20.74
N GLU A 66 -29.37 -2.75 20.69
CA GLU A 66 -29.44 -4.21 20.69
C GLU A 66 -28.86 -4.78 19.38
N GLU A 67 -29.21 -4.19 18.24
CA GLU A 67 -28.70 -4.59 16.92
C GLU A 67 -27.19 -4.36 16.80
N LEU A 68 -26.70 -3.22 17.31
CA LEU A 68 -25.27 -2.94 17.36
C LEU A 68 -24.52 -3.98 18.21
N ALA A 69 -25.04 -4.33 19.39
CA ALA A 69 -24.43 -5.33 20.26
C ALA A 69 -24.38 -6.74 19.63
N GLN A 70 -25.35 -7.06 18.77
CA GLN A 70 -25.38 -8.33 18.06
C GLN A 70 -24.32 -8.39 16.95
N ILE A 71 -24.16 -7.30 16.19
CA ILE A 71 -23.11 -7.15 15.18
C ILE A 71 -21.71 -7.18 15.82
N GLU A 72 -21.52 -6.50 16.95
CA GLU A 72 -20.24 -6.51 17.69
C GLU A 72 -19.84 -7.93 18.13
N LYS A 73 -20.80 -8.73 18.60
CA LYS A 73 -20.56 -10.12 19.00
C LYS A 73 -20.21 -11.01 17.81
N ASP A 74 -20.96 -10.91 16.72
CA ASP A 74 -20.76 -11.75 15.53
C ASP A 74 -19.41 -11.48 14.86
N LEU A 75 -18.97 -10.22 14.82
CA LEU A 75 -17.69 -9.81 14.24
C LEU A 75 -16.48 -10.17 15.11
N THR A 76 -16.66 -10.25 16.43
CA THR A 76 -15.59 -10.62 17.38
C THR A 76 -15.38 -12.14 17.43
N GLN A 77 -16.37 -12.93 16.98
CA GLN A 77 -16.35 -14.39 17.07
C GLN A 77 -15.82 -15.09 15.79
N ARG A 78 -15.22 -14.35 14.85
CA ARG A 78 -14.50 -14.87 13.66
C ARG A 78 -12.99 -14.78 13.83
#